data_AF-A0A1S8WII5-F1
#
_entry.id   AF-A0A1S8WII5-F1
#
_cell.length_a   1.000
_cell.length_b   1.000
_cell.length_c   1.000
_cell.angle_alpha   90.00
_cell.angle_beta   90.00
_cell.angle_gamma   90.00
#
_symmetry.space_group_name_H-M   'P 1'
#
loop_
_entity.id
_entity.type
_entity.pdbx_description
1 polymer ?
#
loop_
_entity_poly.entity_id
_entity_poly.type
_entity_poly.pdbx_seq_one_letter_code
_entity_poly.pdbx_strand_id
1 'polypeptide(L)' 'MDDFQTGEETTFVSDEVKNIVKESIESTVGSSTYSHNKVQQWTSLVIEQCLNHLTKLGKPFKYV' A
#
# COMPACT_ATOMS: atom_id res chain seq x y z
N MET A 1 7.57 -13.29 -29.95
CA MET A 1 6.53 -12.25 -29.83
C MET A 1 6.23 -12.23 -28.36
N ASP A 2 7.21 -11.78 -27.56
CA ASP A 2 7.30 -12.03 -26.11
C ASP A 2 7.74 -10.76 -25.36
N ASP A 3 7.75 -9.62 -26.03
CA ASP A 3 8.23 -8.32 -25.49
C ASP A 3 7.08 -7.39 -25.07
N PHE A 4 5.82 -7.82 -25.17
CA PHE A 4 4.67 -6.96 -24.85
C PHE A 4 4.11 -7.18 -23.43
N GLN A 5 4.61 -8.18 -22.70
CA GLN A 5 4.05 -8.58 -21.40
C GLN A 5 4.83 -8.00 -20.20
N THR A 6 6.04 -7.49 -20.42
CA THR A 6 6.88 -6.83 -19.40
C THR A 6 6.51 -5.37 -19.13
N GLY A 7 5.74 -4.73 -20.02
CA GLY A 7 5.34 -3.33 -19.90
C GLY A 7 4.38 -3.06 -18.73
N GLU A 8 3.44 -3.98 -18.46
CA GLU A 8 2.47 -3.81 -17.36
C GLU A 8 3.06 -4.11 -15.98
N GLU A 9 3.97 -5.09 -15.89
CA GLU A 9 4.64 -5.48 -14.64
C GLU A 9 5.66 -4.42 -14.15
N THR A 10 6.19 -3.61 -15.08
CA THR A 10 7.10 -2.50 -14.79
C THR A 10 6.42 -1.13 -14.82
N THR A 11 5.10 -1.07 -14.99
CA THR A 11 4.36 0.19 -14.96
C THR A 11 3.96 0.54 -13.52
N PHE A 12 4.49 1.66 -13.05
CA PHE A 12 4.06 2.26 -11.80
C PHE A 12 2.67 2.90 -11.98
N VAL A 13 1.64 2.22 -11.49
CA VAL A 13 0.26 2.72 -11.51
C VAL A 13 0.01 3.52 -10.24
N SER A 14 0.11 4.85 -10.31
CA SER A 14 -0.08 5.71 -9.13
C SER A 14 -1.46 5.55 -8.49
N ASP A 15 -2.51 5.32 -9.29
CA ASP A 15 -3.87 5.12 -8.77
C ASP A 15 -4.02 3.81 -7.98
N GLU A 16 -3.32 2.75 -8.38
CA GLU A 16 -3.26 1.48 -7.64
C GLU A 16 -2.61 1.69 -6.27
N VAL A 17 -1.47 2.39 -6.24
CA VAL A 17 -0.78 2.75 -4.98
C VAL A 17 -1.66 3.63 -4.09
N LYS A 18 -2.34 4.63 -4.66
CA LYS A 18 -3.27 5.50 -3.91
C LYS A 18 -4.43 4.70 -3.31
N ASN A 19 -4.98 3.74 -4.05
CA ASN A 19 -6.05 2.88 -3.56
C ASN A 19 -5.57 1.99 -2.41
N ILE A 20 -4.40 1.38 -2.53
CA ILE A 20 -3.78 0.58 -1.45
C ILE A 20 -3.60 1.41 -0.17
N VAL A 21 -3.11 2.65 -0.30
CA VAL A 21 -2.91 3.54 0.86
C VAL A 21 -4.23 3.90 1.51
N LYS A 22 -5.26 4.25 0.72
CA LYS A 22 -6.61 4.53 1.25
C LYS A 22 -7.18 3.34 1.99
N GLU A 23 -7.15 2.17 1.38
CA GLU A 23 -7.68 0.93 1.99
C GLU A 23 -6.93 0.58 3.28
N SER A 24 -5.60 0.74 3.30
CA SER A 24 -4.77 0.48 4.49
C SER A 24 -5.11 1.43 5.65
N ILE A 25 -5.39 2.70 5.36
CA ILE A 25 -5.82 3.69 6.36
C ILE A 25 -7.24 3.38 6.85
N GLU A 26 -8.18 3.08 5.95
CA GLU A 26 -9.57 2.74 6.30
C GLU A 26 -9.64 1.45 7.13
N SER A 27 -8.85 0.44 6.77
CA SER A 27 -8.72 -0.82 7.53
C SER A 27 -8.17 -0.59 8.94
N THR A 28 -7.19 0.31 9.10
CA THR A 28 -6.53 0.53 10.39
C THR A 28 -7.31 1.48 11.30
N VAL A 29 -7.82 2.59 10.77
CA VAL A 29 -8.41 3.70 11.55
C VAL A 29 -9.90 3.85 11.31
N GLY A 30 -10.43 3.42 10.16
CA GLY A 30 -11.82 3.69 9.74
C GLY A 30 -12.89 3.17 10.69
N SER A 31 -12.58 2.15 11.50
CA SER A 31 -13.49 1.60 12.53
C SER A 31 -13.18 2.04 13.96
N SER A 32 -12.11 2.80 14.17
CA SER A 32 -11.62 3.17 15.51
C SER A 32 -11.96 4.62 15.86
N THR A 33 -12.49 4.85 17.06
CA THR A 33 -12.63 6.20 17.63
C THR A 33 -11.26 6.81 17.91
N TYR A 34 -11.10 8.10 17.58
CA TYR A 34 -9.84 8.82 17.75
C TYR A 34 -9.27 8.64 19.17
N SER A 35 -8.05 8.13 19.24
CA SER A 35 -7.35 7.84 20.50
C SER A 35 -5.88 8.18 20.34
N HIS A 36 -5.41 9.24 21.01
CA HIS A 36 -4.04 9.74 20.85
C HIS A 36 -2.98 8.67 21.13
N ASN A 37 -3.18 7.83 22.15
CA ASN A 37 -2.27 6.74 22.49
C ASN A 37 -2.16 5.66 21.39
N LYS A 38 -3.23 5.45 20.63
CA LYS A 38 -3.27 4.48 19.52
C LYS A 38 -2.71 5.05 18.22
N VAL A 39 -2.53 6.36 18.10
CA VAL A 39 -2.01 7.00 16.87
C VAL A 39 -0.67 6.40 16.47
N GLN A 40 0.26 6.24 17.41
CA GLN A 40 1.56 5.63 17.13
C GLN A 40 1.42 4.21 16.58
N GLN A 41 0.54 3.40 17.18
CA GLN A 41 0.28 2.04 16.73
C GLN A 41 -0.40 2.01 15.35
N TRP A 42 -1.39 2.87 15.11
CA TRP A 42 -2.04 2.98 13.81
C TRP A 42 -1.07 3.44 12.73
N THR A 43 -0.17 4.37 13.02
CA THR A 43 0.88 4.78 12.09
C THR A 43 1.76 3.59 11.69
N SER A 44 2.23 2.79 12.66
CA SER A 44 3.01 1.58 12.36
C SER A 44 2.22 0.56 11.54
N LEU A 45 0.96 0.31 11.89
CA LEU A 45 0.10 -0.63 11.17
C LEU A 45 -0.20 -0.19 9.74
N VAL A 46 -0.49 1.10 9.51
CA VAL A 46 -0.73 1.64 8.17
C VAL A 46 0.53 1.47 7.30
N ILE A 47 1.72 1.76 7.85
CA ILE A 47 2.98 1.60 7.12
C ILE A 47 3.22 0.13 6.76
N GLU A 48 3.06 -0.79 7.71
CA GLU A 48 3.18 -2.23 7.44
C GLU A 48 2.17 -2.71 6.39
N GLN A 49 0.90 -2.32 6.48
CA GLN A 49 -0.13 -2.73 5.53
C GLN A 49 0.15 -2.20 4.12
N CYS A 50 0.55 -0.93 4.00
CA CYS A 50 0.95 -0.34 2.73
C CYS A 50 2.13 -1.09 2.11
N LEU A 51 3.21 -1.33 2.87
CA LEU A 51 4.39 -2.05 2.38
C LEU A 51 4.08 -3.50 2.01
N ASN A 52 3.24 -4.19 2.79
CA ASN A 52 2.85 -5.57 2.52
C ASN A 52 2.03 -5.68 1.24
N HIS A 53 1.07 -4.77 1.03
CA HIS A 53 0.32 -4.71 -0.22
C HIS A 53 1.18 -4.32 -1.41
N LEU A 54 2.08 -3.34 -1.27
CA LEU A 54 2.97 -2.92 -2.35
C LEU A 54 3.95 -4.04 -2.75
N THR A 55 4.50 -4.78 -1.79
CA THR A 55 5.39 -5.91 -2.07
C THR A 55 4.65 -7.10 -2.69
N LYS A 56 3.36 -7.30 -2.36
CA LYS A 56 2.49 -8.30 -3.00
C LYS A 56 2.20 -8.03 -4.47
N LEU A 57 2.35 -6.79 -4.94
CA LEU A 57 2.22 -6.48 -6.37
C LEU A 57 3.29 -7.15 -7.22
N GLY A 58 4.37 -7.68 -6.60
CA GLY A 58 5.42 -8.42 -7.31
C GLY A 58 6.24 -7.58 -8.28
N LYS A 59 6.00 -6.27 -8.33
CA LYS A 59 6.68 -5.36 -9.25
C LYS A 59 8.10 -5.09 -8.74
N PRO A 60 9.12 -5.03 -9.61
CA PRO A 60 10.52 -4.85 -9.24
C PRO A 60 10.84 -3.40 -8.85
N PHE A 61 10.12 -2.85 -7.87
CA PHE A 61 10.30 -1.51 -7.34
C PHE A 61 10.82 -1.54 -5.90
N LYS A 62 11.51 -0.46 -5.52
CA LYS A 62 11.88 -0.19 -4.14
C LYS A 62 10.82 0.69 -3.48
N TYR A 63 10.11 0.16 -2.51
CA TYR A 63 9.12 0.90 -1.71
C TYR A 63 9.76 1.41 -0.42
N VAL A 64 9.43 2.65 -0.01
CA VAL A 64 9.95 3.34 1.19
C VAL A 64 8.80 3.94 1.97
#